data_AF-A0A0R1MAF5-F1
#
_entry.id   AF-A0A0R1MAF5-F1
#
_cell.length_a   1.000
_cell.length_b   1.000
_cell.length_c   1.000
_cell.angle_alpha   90.00
_cell.angle_beta   90.00
_cell.angle_gamma   90.00
#
_symmetry.space_group_name_H-M   'P 1'
#
loop_
_entity.id
_entity.type
_entity.pdbx_description
1 polymer ?
#
loop_
_entity_poly.entity_id
_entity_poly.type
_entity_poly.pdbx_seq_one_letter_code
_entity_poly.pdbx_strand_id
1 'polypeptide(L)'
;MLSLGSIRGGKIMWQLLRERRARVRGEPIVVSPLLPNAFVDYIDILKFNQRILSFFLTFWIAVGFISGNWLAEIVVSVTGIPILFKQYKYFKNLRHFFRYEYETDYKLLNFIQEADLDESTVVVYEENSSELLVRFLKSNNPTLINQLENLEKSLASLFGILPEKRIDTQSVDYVFTLVKPERLVVTATEEPEFTDDMNIDLGYGVVYNPIKTPHVLIGGGTGSGKTIYISFFLIELMRRHSIIYIADPKNSDLGNLSHYLDDHVAVTPNNIARITRLAVEEMEERYSIMNDPLNFKYGSNFVDHGFNPLWLIFDEMGAFQASATDKEGKKIVDEVMSNIKQIILLGRQAGCFILVAAQQMRAETLNSDLRDNLGLRIALGNNSPDGLRMIFNAHMPASLPDVSVKGSGLIYVESTEKKGAEYWESPFVDTTKFNFIDELLKYKTADKYFSE
;
A
#
# COMPACT_ATOMS: atom_id res chain seq x y z
N MET A 1 51.62 4.16 -20.81
CA MET A 1 50.72 4.23 -19.63
C MET A 1 49.51 5.17 -19.80
N LEU A 2 49.54 6.18 -20.68
CA LEU A 2 48.38 7.07 -20.92
C LEU A 2 47.28 6.49 -21.85
N SER A 3 47.55 5.43 -22.63
CA SER A 3 46.54 4.85 -23.54
C SER A 3 45.61 3.81 -22.90
N LEU A 4 45.99 3.19 -21.78
CA LEU A 4 45.14 2.23 -21.05
C LEU A 4 44.06 2.96 -20.22
N GLY A 5 44.35 4.18 -19.75
CA GLY A 5 43.40 5.03 -19.02
C GLY A 5 42.30 5.64 -19.90
N SER A 6 42.61 6.00 -21.15
CA SER A 6 41.61 6.61 -22.06
C SER A 6 40.58 5.59 -22.57
N ILE A 7 40.99 4.33 -22.79
CA ILE A 7 40.10 3.25 -23.24
C ILE A 7 39.15 2.81 -22.11
N ARG A 8 39.63 2.73 -20.86
CA ARG A 8 38.79 2.46 -19.68
C ARG A 8 37.84 3.63 -19.39
N GLY A 9 38.33 4.88 -19.44
CA GLY A 9 37.51 6.07 -19.20
C GLY A 9 36.37 6.24 -20.21
N GLY A 10 36.60 5.89 -21.48
CA GLY A 10 35.56 5.89 -22.52
C GLY A 10 34.45 4.87 -22.25
N LYS A 11 34.80 3.62 -21.91
CA LYS A 11 33.82 2.57 -21.58
C LYS A 11 32.99 2.91 -20.32
N ILE A 12 33.65 3.44 -19.30
CA ILE A 12 33.01 3.91 -18.06
C ILE A 12 32.01 5.04 -18.36
N MET A 13 32.40 6.02 -19.18
CA MET A 13 31.51 7.12 -19.57
C MET A 13 30.28 6.64 -20.36
N TRP A 14 30.46 5.68 -21.28
CA TRP A 14 29.35 5.08 -22.01
C TRP A 14 28.40 4.30 -21.10
N GLN A 15 28.93 3.59 -20.12
CA GLN A 15 28.13 2.87 -19.13
C GLN A 15 27.33 3.85 -18.25
N LEU A 16 27.96 4.91 -17.71
CA LEU A 16 27.29 5.96 -16.94
C LEU A 16 26.18 6.66 -17.77
N LEU A 17 26.42 6.92 -19.06
CA LEU A 17 25.40 7.50 -19.95
C LEU A 17 24.24 6.53 -20.22
N ARG A 18 24.51 5.23 -20.29
CA ARG A 18 23.48 4.19 -20.44
C ARG A 18 22.63 4.07 -19.17
N GLU A 19 23.27 4.00 -18.01
CA GLU A 19 22.60 3.95 -16.69
C GLU A 19 21.77 5.21 -16.46
N ARG A 20 22.28 6.39 -16.83
CA ARG A 20 21.50 7.64 -16.77
C ARG A 20 20.26 7.60 -17.66
N ARG A 21 20.34 7.04 -18.87
CA ARG A 21 19.15 6.86 -19.74
C ARG A 21 18.17 5.86 -19.16
N ALA A 22 18.67 4.78 -18.56
CA ALA A 22 17.85 3.80 -17.87
C ALA A 22 17.06 4.47 -16.72
N ARG A 23 17.71 5.29 -15.88
CA ARG A 23 17.03 6.08 -14.83
C ARG A 23 15.92 6.98 -15.35
N VAL A 24 16.21 7.75 -16.40
CA VAL A 24 15.19 8.65 -17.01
C VAL A 24 13.99 7.87 -17.54
N ARG A 25 14.16 6.59 -17.86
CA ARG A 25 13.11 5.70 -18.35
C ARG A 25 12.49 4.80 -17.28
N GLY A 26 12.98 4.85 -16.03
CA GLY A 26 12.59 3.91 -14.98
C GLY A 26 12.98 2.46 -15.27
N GLU A 27 14.04 2.22 -16.05
CA GLU A 27 14.54 0.86 -16.32
C GLU A 27 15.35 0.32 -15.12
N PRO A 28 15.37 -1.01 -14.87
CA PRO A 28 16.08 -1.61 -13.75
C PRO A 28 17.60 -1.46 -13.85
N ILE A 29 18.24 -1.16 -12.72
CA ILE A 29 19.68 -0.91 -12.59
C ILE A 29 20.28 -1.97 -11.68
N VAL A 30 21.34 -2.61 -12.14
CA VAL A 30 22.03 -3.68 -11.41
C VAL A 30 23.19 -3.09 -10.61
N VAL A 31 23.22 -3.38 -9.32
CA VAL A 31 24.26 -3.02 -8.37
C VAL A 31 24.84 -4.31 -7.79
N SER A 32 26.13 -4.54 -8.01
CA SER A 32 26.83 -5.72 -7.49
C SER A 32 28.29 -5.38 -7.16
N PRO A 33 28.88 -5.98 -6.11
CA PRO A 33 30.31 -5.85 -5.82
C PRO A 33 31.21 -6.38 -6.95
N LEU A 34 30.75 -7.39 -7.69
CA LEU A 34 31.52 -8.07 -8.74
C LEU A 34 31.44 -7.39 -10.11
N LEU A 35 30.46 -6.50 -10.31
CA LEU A 35 30.37 -5.71 -11.52
C LEU A 35 31.35 -4.52 -11.42
N PRO A 36 32.04 -4.15 -12.51
CA PRO A 36 32.73 -2.87 -12.57
C PRO A 36 31.66 -1.78 -12.47
N ASN A 37 31.43 -1.31 -11.26
CA ASN A 37 30.55 -0.19 -10.98
C ASN A 37 31.25 1.03 -11.54
N ALA A 38 30.92 1.37 -12.79
CA ALA A 38 31.49 2.48 -13.53
C ALA A 38 31.53 3.76 -12.68
N PHE A 39 30.56 3.94 -11.79
CA PHE A 39 30.54 4.99 -10.78
C PHE A 39 31.71 4.94 -9.77
N VAL A 40 31.95 3.80 -9.10
CA VAL A 40 33.04 3.64 -8.12
C VAL A 40 34.39 3.78 -8.80
N ASP A 41 34.56 3.09 -9.94
CA ASP A 41 35.76 3.18 -10.77
C ASP A 41 36.00 4.63 -11.23
N TYR A 42 34.94 5.36 -11.59
CA TYR A 42 35.05 6.77 -11.97
C TYR A 42 35.45 7.66 -10.78
N ILE A 43 34.86 7.47 -9.60
CA ILE A 43 35.26 8.21 -8.39
C ILE A 43 36.74 7.96 -8.06
N ASP A 44 37.20 6.73 -8.18
CA ASP A 44 38.61 6.39 -7.91
C ASP A 44 39.54 6.94 -8.99
N ILE A 45 39.12 6.97 -10.27
CA ILE A 45 39.81 7.69 -11.34
C ILE A 45 39.87 9.19 -11.03
N LEU A 46 38.80 9.81 -10.54
CA LEU A 46 38.81 11.22 -10.14
C LEU A 46 39.78 11.47 -8.96
N LYS A 47 39.83 10.58 -7.96
CA LYS A 47 40.79 10.66 -6.83
C LYS A 47 42.23 10.49 -7.33
N PHE A 48 42.47 9.55 -8.23
CA PHE A 48 43.78 9.28 -8.82
C PHE A 48 44.28 10.47 -9.64
N ASN A 49 43.43 11.03 -10.50
CA ASN A 49 43.75 12.23 -11.28
C ASN A 49 44.06 13.43 -10.38
N GLN A 50 43.33 13.60 -9.27
CA GLN A 50 43.60 14.62 -8.27
C GLN A 50 45.00 14.44 -7.64
N ARG A 51 45.42 13.21 -7.33
CA ARG A 51 46.74 12.90 -6.77
C ARG A 51 47.87 13.13 -7.77
N ILE A 52 47.70 12.69 -9.02
CA ILE A 52 48.67 12.92 -10.10
C ILE A 52 48.91 14.41 -10.31
N LEU A 53 47.83 15.19 -10.33
CA LEU A 53 47.92 16.62 -10.56
C LEU A 53 48.67 17.34 -9.42
N SER A 54 48.40 16.95 -8.16
CA SER A 54 49.18 17.42 -7.01
C SER A 54 50.65 17.04 -7.10
N PHE A 55 50.96 15.83 -7.58
CA PHE A 55 52.34 15.37 -7.78
C PHE A 55 53.07 16.16 -8.86
N PHE A 56 52.44 16.44 -10.00
CA PHE A 56 53.05 17.27 -11.05
C PHE A 56 53.32 18.69 -10.55
N LEU A 57 52.44 19.26 -9.74
CA LEU A 57 52.70 20.56 -9.12
C LEU A 57 53.92 20.52 -8.21
N THR A 58 53.98 19.58 -7.27
CA THR A 58 55.11 19.48 -6.34
C THR A 58 56.41 19.21 -7.07
N PHE A 59 56.36 18.41 -8.14
CA PHE A 59 57.49 18.17 -9.04
C PHE A 59 57.94 19.45 -9.76
N TRP A 60 57.03 20.24 -10.33
CA TRP A 60 57.35 21.48 -11.03
C TRP A 60 57.92 22.55 -10.09
N ILE A 61 57.39 22.66 -8.87
CA ILE A 61 57.95 23.52 -7.82
C ILE A 61 59.38 23.08 -7.49
N ALA A 62 59.61 21.77 -7.28
CA ALA A 62 60.93 21.23 -6.99
C ALA A 62 61.94 21.46 -8.14
N VAL A 63 61.53 21.31 -9.39
CA VAL A 63 62.37 21.59 -10.58
C VAL A 63 62.71 23.08 -10.67
N GLY A 64 61.77 23.97 -10.35
CA GLY A 64 62.00 25.41 -10.26
C GLY A 64 63.13 25.74 -9.27
N PHE A 65 63.04 25.21 -8.06
CA PHE A 65 64.07 25.36 -7.01
C PHE A 65 65.45 24.85 -7.46
N ILE A 66 65.53 23.69 -8.12
CA ILE A 66 66.81 23.10 -8.56
C ILE A 66 67.44 23.89 -9.70
N SER A 67 66.63 24.48 -10.59
CA SER A 67 67.12 25.22 -11.76
C SER A 67 67.74 26.58 -11.44
N GLY A 68 67.55 27.09 -10.21
CA GLY A 68 68.04 28.40 -9.76
C GLY A 68 67.42 29.61 -10.47
N ASN A 69 66.37 29.40 -11.27
CA ASN A 69 65.76 30.43 -12.10
C ASN A 69 64.50 31.03 -11.44
N TRP A 70 64.72 31.98 -10.53
CA TRP A 70 63.67 32.58 -9.68
C TRP A 70 62.50 33.20 -10.46
N LEU A 71 62.73 33.70 -11.68
CA LEU A 71 61.68 34.25 -12.54
C LEU A 71 60.73 33.17 -13.06
N ALA A 72 61.26 32.01 -13.46
CA ALA A 72 60.45 30.88 -13.91
C ALA A 72 59.58 30.33 -12.79
N GLU A 73 60.09 30.34 -11.56
CA GLU A 73 59.39 29.90 -10.36
C GLU A 73 58.19 30.81 -10.02
N ILE A 74 58.34 32.13 -10.14
CA ILE A 74 57.24 33.09 -9.95
C ILE A 74 56.17 32.90 -11.02
N VAL A 75 56.56 32.79 -12.29
CA VAL A 75 55.58 32.62 -13.38
C VAL A 75 54.79 31.32 -13.19
N VAL A 76 55.46 30.20 -12.92
CA VAL A 76 54.80 28.89 -12.68
C VAL A 76 53.90 28.94 -11.44
N SER A 77 54.30 29.63 -10.37
CA SER A 77 53.48 29.76 -9.17
C SER A 77 52.23 30.61 -9.42
N VAL A 78 52.38 31.75 -10.11
CA VAL A 78 51.28 32.67 -10.42
C VAL A 78 50.29 32.05 -11.41
N THR A 79 50.73 31.26 -12.39
CA THR A 79 49.82 30.61 -13.35
C THR A 79 49.34 29.24 -12.87
N GLY A 80 50.20 28.47 -12.21
CA GLY A 80 49.93 27.08 -11.81
C GLY A 80 48.98 26.98 -10.63
N ILE A 81 49.13 27.81 -9.60
CA ILE A 81 48.27 27.76 -8.40
C ILE A 81 46.79 28.04 -8.76
N PRO A 82 46.44 29.06 -9.57
CA PRO A 82 45.06 29.28 -9.99
C PRO A 82 44.48 28.15 -10.85
N ILE A 83 45.28 27.57 -11.76
CA ILE A 83 44.85 26.44 -12.60
C ILE A 83 44.51 25.23 -11.71
N LEU A 84 45.33 24.95 -10.71
CA LEU A 84 45.08 23.88 -9.75
C LEU A 84 43.86 24.12 -8.90
N PHE A 85 43.67 25.34 -8.41
CA PHE A 85 42.48 25.67 -7.63
C PHE A 85 41.21 25.50 -8.47
N LYS A 86 41.25 25.94 -9.75
CA LYS A 86 40.17 25.75 -10.72
C LYS A 86 39.91 24.27 -11.00
N GLN A 87 40.94 23.46 -11.16
CA GLN A 87 40.81 22.01 -11.41
C GLN A 87 40.36 21.25 -10.17
N TYR A 88 40.88 21.55 -8.97
CA TYR A 88 40.40 20.98 -7.71
C TYR A 88 38.91 21.27 -7.53
N LYS A 89 38.48 22.53 -7.75
CA LYS A 89 37.06 22.91 -7.70
C LYS A 89 36.23 22.15 -8.73
N TYR A 90 36.73 21.98 -9.96
CA TYR A 90 36.08 21.16 -10.99
C TYR A 90 35.88 19.70 -10.55
N PHE A 91 36.94 19.03 -10.09
CA PHE A 91 36.87 17.63 -9.65
C PHE A 91 36.02 17.45 -8.39
N LYS A 92 36.07 18.40 -7.46
CA LYS A 92 35.19 18.42 -6.28
C LYS A 92 33.72 18.55 -6.68
N ASN A 93 33.41 19.46 -7.60
CA ASN A 93 32.05 19.65 -8.11
C ASN A 93 31.56 18.41 -8.89
N LEU A 94 32.42 17.80 -9.71
CA LEU A 94 32.09 16.55 -10.39
C LEU A 94 31.77 15.44 -9.39
N ARG A 95 32.59 15.27 -8.34
CA ARG A 95 32.35 14.25 -7.31
C ARG A 95 31.01 14.47 -6.60
N HIS A 96 30.68 15.72 -6.27
CA HIS A 96 29.38 16.04 -5.70
C HIS A 96 28.23 15.75 -6.67
N PHE A 97 28.37 16.12 -7.94
CA PHE A 97 27.38 15.84 -8.98
C PHE A 97 27.11 14.34 -9.12
N PHE A 98 28.16 13.54 -9.27
CA PHE A 98 28.03 12.08 -9.39
C PHE A 98 27.45 11.47 -8.11
N ARG A 99 27.85 11.93 -6.92
CA ARG A 99 27.28 11.42 -5.67
C ARG A 99 25.78 11.72 -5.52
N TYR A 100 25.30 12.82 -6.09
CA TYR A 100 23.89 13.19 -6.07
C TYR A 100 23.08 12.45 -7.15
N GLU A 101 23.59 12.40 -8.38
CA GLU A 101 22.93 11.72 -9.51
C GLU A 101 22.91 10.18 -9.36
N TYR A 102 23.82 9.62 -8.56
CA TYR A 102 23.97 8.18 -8.29
C TYR A 102 23.87 7.89 -6.78
N GLU A 103 23.04 8.67 -6.08
CA GLU A 103 22.90 8.57 -4.62
C GLU A 103 22.43 7.17 -4.19
N THR A 104 21.45 6.61 -4.89
CA THR A 104 20.89 5.27 -4.63
C THR A 104 21.95 4.18 -4.83
N ASP A 105 22.73 4.23 -5.92
CA ASP A 105 23.84 3.31 -6.17
C ASP A 105 24.87 3.36 -5.03
N TYR A 106 25.27 4.57 -4.62
CA TYR A 106 26.24 4.78 -3.55
C TYR A 106 25.72 4.25 -2.20
N LYS A 107 24.45 4.53 -1.88
CA LYS A 107 23.79 4.02 -0.67
C LYS A 107 23.77 2.49 -0.65
N LEU A 108 23.31 1.85 -1.73
CA LEU A 108 23.21 0.40 -1.82
C LEU A 108 24.57 -0.30 -1.82
N LEU A 109 25.59 0.25 -2.51
CA LEU A 109 26.93 -0.34 -2.51
C LEU A 109 27.58 -0.31 -1.13
N ASN A 110 27.51 0.82 -0.43
CA ASN A 110 28.03 0.90 0.94
C ASN A 110 27.23 -0.02 1.86
N PHE A 111 25.90 -0.09 1.67
CA PHE A 111 25.06 -0.99 2.44
C PHE A 111 25.47 -2.46 2.28
N ILE A 112 25.75 -2.92 1.05
CA ILE A 112 26.22 -4.29 0.80
C ILE A 112 27.52 -4.57 1.55
N GLN A 113 28.45 -3.60 1.57
CA GLN A 113 29.73 -3.72 2.30
C GLN A 113 29.57 -3.69 3.82
N GLU A 114 28.72 -2.80 4.33
CA GLU A 114 28.48 -2.62 5.78
C GLU A 114 27.64 -3.76 6.38
N ALA A 115 26.72 -4.33 5.60
CA ALA A 115 25.87 -5.43 6.01
C ALA A 115 26.55 -6.81 5.92
N ASP A 116 27.84 -6.86 5.58
CA ASP A 116 28.64 -8.09 5.41
C ASP A 116 27.94 -9.12 4.50
N LEU A 117 27.30 -8.62 3.43
CA LEU A 117 26.65 -9.47 2.44
C LEU A 117 27.70 -10.06 1.50
N ASP A 118 27.48 -11.31 1.08
CA ASP A 118 28.36 -12.05 0.18
C ASP A 118 28.62 -11.27 -1.12
N GLU A 119 29.84 -11.32 -1.67
CA GLU A 119 30.21 -10.67 -2.93
C GLU A 119 29.32 -11.08 -4.12
N SER A 120 28.76 -12.30 -4.07
CA SER A 120 27.80 -12.82 -5.04
C SER A 120 26.41 -12.17 -4.96
N THR A 121 26.16 -11.29 -3.99
CA THR A 121 24.90 -10.57 -3.87
C THR A 121 24.69 -9.68 -5.08
N VAL A 122 23.55 -9.90 -5.75
CA VAL A 122 23.09 -9.07 -6.86
C VAL A 122 21.87 -8.30 -6.41
N VAL A 123 21.99 -6.98 -6.41
CA VAL A 123 20.89 -6.06 -6.13
C VAL A 123 20.45 -5.46 -7.45
N VAL A 124 19.15 -5.42 -7.69
CA VAL A 124 18.54 -4.70 -8.80
C VAL A 124 17.63 -3.66 -8.18
N TYR A 125 17.74 -2.41 -8.58
CA TYR A 125 16.80 -1.39 -8.16
C TYR A 125 16.12 -0.72 -9.34
N GLU A 126 14.88 -0.29 -9.13
CA GLU A 126 14.09 0.47 -10.07
C GLU A 126 13.53 1.67 -9.31
N GLU A 127 13.78 2.88 -9.79
CA GLU A 127 13.36 4.11 -9.14
C GLU A 127 12.52 4.92 -10.13
N ASN A 128 11.28 5.19 -9.73
CA ASN A 128 10.37 6.08 -10.45
C ASN A 128 9.98 7.27 -9.56
N SER A 129 9.08 8.14 -10.03
CA SER A 129 8.70 9.35 -9.29
C SER A 129 7.98 9.08 -7.96
N SER A 130 7.41 7.89 -7.76
CA SER A 130 6.57 7.55 -6.61
C SER A 130 7.10 6.39 -5.77
N GLU A 131 7.95 5.54 -6.32
CA GLU A 131 8.41 4.29 -5.72
C GLU A 131 9.88 4.01 -6.04
N LEU A 132 10.57 3.41 -5.08
CA LEU A 132 11.87 2.78 -5.24
C LEU A 132 11.70 1.29 -4.91
N LEU A 133 11.94 0.42 -5.88
CA LEU A 133 12.03 -1.03 -5.69
C LEU A 133 13.50 -1.41 -5.52
N VAL A 134 13.85 -2.12 -4.46
CA VAL A 134 15.17 -2.74 -4.25
C VAL A 134 15.00 -4.25 -4.15
N ARG A 135 15.43 -4.96 -5.19
CA ARG A 135 15.33 -6.40 -5.35
C ARG A 135 16.67 -7.07 -5.08
N PHE A 136 16.71 -7.98 -4.13
CA PHE A 136 17.85 -8.86 -3.87
C PHE A 136 17.59 -10.23 -4.49
N LEU A 137 18.48 -10.69 -5.38
CA LEU A 137 18.36 -12.02 -5.97
C LEU A 137 18.86 -13.08 -4.99
N LYS A 138 18.05 -14.13 -4.78
CA LYS A 138 18.41 -15.25 -3.91
C LYS A 138 19.49 -16.10 -4.57
N SER A 139 20.52 -16.45 -3.80
CA SER A 139 21.55 -17.43 -4.19
C SER A 139 21.27 -18.78 -3.54
N ASN A 140 22.04 -19.82 -3.87
CA ASN A 140 21.92 -21.14 -3.25
C ASN A 140 22.45 -21.23 -1.81
N ASN A 141 22.78 -20.10 -1.17
CA ASN A 141 23.31 -20.05 0.20
C ASN A 141 22.19 -19.76 1.22
N PRO A 142 21.81 -20.73 2.08
CA PRO A 142 20.72 -20.55 3.05
C PRO A 142 20.95 -19.41 4.06
N THR A 143 22.20 -19.20 4.48
CA THR A 143 22.56 -18.13 5.42
C THR A 143 22.30 -16.75 4.79
N LEU A 144 22.70 -16.60 3.53
CA LEU A 144 22.48 -15.37 2.78
C LEU A 144 20.99 -15.12 2.56
N ILE A 145 20.20 -16.14 2.19
CA ILE A 145 18.75 -16.01 2.04
C ILE A 145 18.12 -15.46 3.33
N ASN A 146 18.50 -16.00 4.48
CA ASN A 146 17.97 -15.53 5.77
C ASN A 146 18.41 -14.08 6.07
N GLN A 147 19.64 -13.69 5.73
CA GLN A 147 20.06 -12.29 5.86
C GLN A 147 19.24 -11.37 4.95
N LEU A 148 19.07 -11.74 3.67
CA LEU A 148 18.31 -10.97 2.67
C LEU A 148 16.85 -10.80 3.07
N GLU A 149 16.25 -11.77 3.75
CA GLU A 149 14.86 -11.70 4.22
C GLU A 149 14.68 -10.80 5.46
N ASN A 150 15.75 -10.29 6.07
CA ASN A 150 15.71 -9.52 7.33
C ASN A 150 16.45 -8.16 7.23
N LEU A 151 16.32 -7.46 6.10
CA LEU A 151 16.99 -6.18 5.85
C LEU A 151 16.10 -4.94 6.06
N GLU A 152 14.83 -5.11 6.43
CA GLU A 152 13.83 -4.02 6.48
C GLU A 152 14.32 -2.83 7.30
N LYS A 153 14.84 -3.07 8.50
CA LYS A 153 15.24 -2.01 9.44
C LYS A 153 16.48 -1.27 8.94
N SER A 154 17.46 -2.01 8.43
CA SER A 154 18.72 -1.46 7.95
C SER A 154 18.49 -0.63 6.68
N LEU A 155 17.65 -1.15 5.78
CA LEU A 155 17.20 -0.43 4.59
C LEU A 155 16.31 0.77 4.90
N ALA A 156 15.44 0.67 5.91
CA ALA A 156 14.66 1.81 6.38
C ALA A 156 15.55 2.92 6.96
N SER A 157 16.63 2.56 7.66
CA SER A 157 17.63 3.53 8.11
C SER A 157 18.39 4.18 6.95
N LEU A 158 18.60 3.45 5.84
CA LEU A 158 19.34 3.93 4.68
C LEU A 158 18.53 4.95 3.86
N PHE A 159 17.23 4.69 3.67
CA PHE A 159 16.35 5.52 2.85
C PHE A 159 15.45 6.45 3.66
N GLY A 160 15.39 6.30 4.99
CA GLY A 160 14.52 7.07 5.88
C GLY A 160 13.04 6.71 5.77
N ILE A 161 12.69 5.67 5.00
CA ILE A 161 11.34 5.20 4.72
C ILE A 161 11.33 3.69 4.96
N LEU A 162 10.34 3.19 5.67
CA LEU A 162 10.20 1.75 5.88
C LEU A 162 9.70 1.09 4.58
N PRO A 163 10.39 0.06 4.05
CA PRO A 163 9.94 -0.65 2.86
C PRO A 163 8.85 -1.68 3.17
N GLU A 164 7.99 -1.92 2.19
CA GLU A 164 7.18 -3.14 2.10
C GLU A 164 8.06 -4.30 1.62
N LYS A 165 8.09 -5.42 2.36
CA LYS A 165 8.88 -6.61 1.98
C LYS A 165 8.01 -7.62 1.23
N ARG A 166 8.42 -7.99 0.03
CA ARG A 166 7.81 -9.06 -0.78
C ARG A 166 8.84 -10.17 -1.01
N ILE A 167 8.52 -11.38 -0.55
CA ILE A 167 9.39 -12.55 -0.70
C ILE A 167 8.86 -13.42 -1.83
N ASP A 168 9.69 -13.65 -2.84
CA ASP A 168 9.48 -14.61 -3.92
C ASP A 168 10.48 -15.77 -3.81
N THR A 169 10.28 -16.79 -4.64
CA THR A 169 11.16 -17.95 -4.83
C THR A 169 12.56 -17.55 -5.28
N GLN A 170 12.68 -16.54 -6.16
CA GLN A 170 13.97 -16.12 -6.74
C GLN A 170 14.51 -14.82 -6.15
N SER A 171 13.69 -14.04 -5.45
CA SER A 171 14.12 -12.74 -4.91
C SER A 171 13.46 -12.35 -3.58
N VAL A 172 14.07 -11.36 -2.95
CA VAL A 172 13.47 -10.58 -1.86
C VAL A 172 13.41 -9.13 -2.31
N ASP A 173 12.20 -8.60 -2.42
CA ASP A 173 11.92 -7.26 -2.91
C ASP A 173 11.54 -6.35 -1.74
N TYR A 174 12.15 -5.15 -1.70
CA TYR A 174 11.85 -4.09 -0.75
C TYR A 174 11.34 -2.87 -1.52
N VAL A 175 10.06 -2.55 -1.35
CA VAL A 175 9.39 -1.45 -2.07
C VAL A 175 9.22 -0.25 -1.13
N PHE A 176 9.81 0.88 -1.50
CA PHE A 176 9.70 2.14 -0.77
C PHE A 176 8.76 3.08 -1.51
N THR A 177 7.68 3.49 -0.86
CA THR A 177 6.79 4.53 -1.37
C THR A 177 7.40 5.90 -1.10
N LEU A 178 7.96 6.53 -2.13
CA LEU A 178 8.61 7.85 -2.08
C LEU A 178 7.60 8.99 -1.97
N VAL A 179 6.45 8.83 -2.63
CA VAL A 179 5.35 9.80 -2.62
C VAL A 179 4.11 9.10 -2.11
N LYS A 180 3.59 9.57 -0.97
CA LYS A 180 2.32 9.09 -0.43
C LYS A 180 1.19 9.39 -1.43
N PRO A 181 0.30 8.41 -1.72
CA PRO A 181 -0.89 8.66 -2.52
C PRO A 181 -1.72 9.82 -1.95
N GLU A 182 -2.39 10.56 -2.83
CA GLU A 182 -3.33 11.58 -2.37
C GLU A 182 -4.57 10.92 -1.76
N ARG A 183 -5.05 11.52 -0.67
CA ARG A 183 -6.30 11.09 -0.04
C ARG A 183 -7.47 11.47 -0.93
N LEU A 184 -8.35 10.51 -1.22
CA LEU A 184 -9.57 10.77 -1.98
C LEU A 184 -10.46 11.76 -1.23
N VAL A 185 -10.93 12.80 -1.92
CA VAL A 185 -11.87 13.78 -1.37
C VAL A 185 -13.24 13.54 -2.01
N VAL A 186 -14.22 13.18 -1.20
CA VAL A 186 -15.59 12.95 -1.64
C VAL A 186 -16.27 14.29 -1.84
N THR A 187 -16.90 14.46 -3.00
CA THR A 187 -17.67 15.65 -3.35
C THR A 187 -19.11 15.25 -3.64
N ALA A 188 -20.05 16.16 -3.40
CA ALA A 188 -21.45 15.93 -3.71
C ALA A 188 -21.65 15.96 -5.23
N THR A 189 -22.45 15.02 -5.74
CA THR A 189 -22.84 15.00 -7.15
C THR A 189 -24.01 15.95 -7.39
N GLU A 190 -24.24 16.41 -8.62
CA GLU A 190 -25.48 17.13 -8.94
C GLU A 190 -26.65 16.15 -9.16
N GLU A 191 -26.39 15.07 -9.90
CA GLU A 191 -27.33 13.98 -10.20
C GLU A 191 -26.75 12.61 -9.78
N PRO A 192 -27.58 11.59 -9.49
CA PRO A 192 -27.08 10.27 -9.12
C PRO A 192 -26.32 9.62 -10.27
N GLU A 193 -25.10 9.17 -10.00
CA GLU A 193 -24.24 8.52 -10.98
C GLU A 193 -24.18 7.01 -10.72
N PHE A 194 -25.03 6.26 -11.42
CA PHE A 194 -25.03 4.80 -11.36
C PHE A 194 -23.89 4.17 -12.18
N THR A 195 -23.42 3.02 -11.74
CA THR A 195 -22.37 2.25 -12.43
C THR A 195 -22.53 0.75 -12.20
N ASP A 196 -22.33 -0.03 -13.26
CA ASP A 196 -22.25 -1.49 -13.20
C ASP A 196 -20.83 -1.98 -12.83
N ASP A 197 -19.84 -1.07 -12.77
CA ASP A 197 -18.48 -1.42 -12.37
C ASP A 197 -18.40 -1.70 -10.87
N MET A 198 -18.08 -2.95 -10.51
CA MET A 198 -17.95 -3.40 -9.13
C MET A 198 -16.67 -2.92 -8.43
N ASN A 199 -15.74 -2.27 -9.14
CA ASN A 199 -14.55 -1.67 -8.52
C ASN A 199 -14.92 -0.39 -7.77
N ILE A 200 -14.63 -0.34 -6.47
CA ILE A 200 -14.82 0.81 -5.58
C ILE A 200 -13.46 1.42 -5.27
N ASP A 201 -13.26 2.69 -5.61
CA ASP A 201 -12.07 3.43 -5.18
C ASP A 201 -12.18 3.76 -3.69
N LEU A 202 -11.38 3.07 -2.86
CA LEU A 202 -11.31 3.33 -1.42
C LEU A 202 -10.37 4.49 -1.10
N GLY A 203 -9.81 5.15 -2.12
CA GLY A 203 -8.84 6.22 -1.98
C GLY A 203 -7.46 5.72 -1.58
N TYR A 204 -6.50 6.66 -1.59
CA TYR A 204 -5.11 6.39 -1.23
C TYR A 204 -4.47 5.25 -2.07
N GLY A 205 -4.87 5.14 -3.34
CA GLY A 205 -4.37 4.13 -4.27
C GLY A 205 -4.95 2.72 -4.09
N VAL A 206 -5.99 2.54 -3.27
CA VAL A 206 -6.61 1.24 -3.02
C VAL A 206 -7.94 1.13 -3.75
N VAL A 207 -8.04 0.15 -4.65
CA VAL A 207 -9.29 -0.21 -5.32
C VAL A 207 -9.78 -1.55 -4.78
N TYR A 208 -11.04 -1.60 -4.37
CA TYR A 208 -11.70 -2.77 -3.82
C TYR A 208 -12.71 -3.34 -4.80
N ASN A 209 -12.81 -4.66 -4.90
CA ASN A 209 -13.84 -5.32 -5.72
C ASN A 209 -14.46 -6.49 -4.93
N PRO A 210 -15.77 -6.44 -4.63
CA PRO A 210 -16.42 -7.45 -3.79
C PRO A 210 -16.53 -8.84 -4.42
N ILE A 211 -16.45 -8.95 -5.77
CA ILE A 211 -16.40 -10.25 -6.46
C ILE A 211 -15.09 -10.98 -6.12
N LYS A 212 -13.99 -10.22 -6.08
CA LYS A 212 -12.64 -10.75 -5.82
C LYS A 212 -12.38 -10.94 -4.33
N THR A 213 -12.81 -9.97 -3.53
CA THR A 213 -12.55 -9.89 -2.09
C THR A 213 -13.89 -9.74 -1.38
N PRO A 214 -14.58 -10.84 -1.08
CA PRO A 214 -15.90 -10.78 -0.48
C PRO A 214 -15.81 -10.37 0.99
N HIS A 215 -16.85 -9.67 1.43
CA HIS A 215 -17.07 -9.25 2.81
C HIS A 215 -16.00 -8.31 3.38
N VAL A 216 -16.41 -7.55 4.40
CA VAL A 216 -15.62 -6.45 4.94
C VAL A 216 -15.60 -6.53 6.46
N LEU A 217 -14.43 -6.37 7.06
CA LEU A 217 -14.23 -6.21 8.49
C LEU A 217 -13.67 -4.83 8.81
N ILE A 218 -14.32 -4.07 9.70
CA ILE A 218 -13.87 -2.74 10.10
C ILE A 218 -13.74 -2.66 11.63
N GLY A 219 -12.53 -2.40 12.09
CA GLY A 219 -12.25 -2.04 13.48
C GLY A 219 -11.94 -0.54 13.62
N GLY A 220 -12.29 0.05 14.75
CA GLY A 220 -11.84 1.38 15.10
C GLY A 220 -12.62 2.02 16.24
N GLY A 221 -11.90 2.67 17.16
CA GLY A 221 -12.52 3.36 18.30
C GLY A 221 -13.38 4.56 17.90
N THR A 222 -14.08 5.14 18.87
CA THR A 222 -14.86 6.38 18.67
C THR A 222 -13.98 7.50 18.12
N GLY A 223 -14.48 8.25 17.13
CA GLY A 223 -13.76 9.37 16.52
C GLY A 223 -12.68 8.98 15.50
N SER A 224 -12.45 7.68 15.27
CA SER A 224 -11.49 7.16 14.28
C SER A 224 -11.85 7.49 12.82
N GLY A 225 -13.11 7.84 12.54
CA GLY A 225 -13.63 8.04 11.18
C GLY A 225 -14.44 6.86 10.63
N LYS A 226 -14.66 5.80 11.44
CA LYS A 226 -15.45 4.62 11.07
C LYS A 226 -16.81 4.96 10.43
N THR A 227 -17.62 5.78 11.10
CA THR A 227 -18.96 6.16 10.59
C THR A 227 -18.87 6.91 9.27
N ILE A 228 -17.92 7.84 9.11
CA ILE A 228 -17.71 8.58 7.86
C ILE A 228 -17.35 7.62 6.72
N TYR A 229 -16.48 6.65 6.99
CA TYR A 229 -16.13 5.64 5.99
C TYR A 229 -17.31 4.75 5.63
N ILE A 230 -18.10 4.28 6.60
CA ILE A 230 -19.31 3.49 6.32
C ILE A 230 -20.33 4.29 5.50
N SER A 231 -20.50 5.59 5.79
CA SER A 231 -21.34 6.49 4.99
C SER A 231 -20.84 6.62 3.55
N PHE A 232 -19.53 6.84 3.35
CA PHE A 232 -18.95 6.82 2.00
C PHE A 232 -19.23 5.50 1.29
N PHE A 233 -18.98 4.37 1.98
CA PHE A 233 -19.16 3.04 1.43
C PHE A 233 -20.63 2.79 1.04
N LEU A 234 -21.59 3.21 1.87
CA LEU A 234 -23.01 3.15 1.59
C LEU A 234 -23.39 3.85 0.27
N ILE A 235 -22.85 5.04 -0.01
CA ILE A 235 -23.08 5.73 -1.28
C ILE A 235 -22.52 4.92 -2.44
N GLU A 236 -21.31 4.38 -2.31
CA GLU A 236 -20.71 3.52 -3.34
C GLU A 236 -21.54 2.25 -3.61
N LEU A 237 -22.16 1.68 -2.58
CA LEU A 237 -23.07 0.55 -2.75
C LEU A 237 -24.35 0.94 -3.50
N MET A 238 -24.94 2.10 -3.17
CA MET A 238 -26.12 2.64 -3.85
C MET A 238 -25.84 2.98 -5.32
N ARG A 239 -24.65 3.52 -5.63
CA ARG A 239 -24.19 3.75 -7.02
C ARG A 239 -24.17 2.47 -7.86
N ARG A 240 -24.12 1.29 -7.23
CA ARG A 240 -24.08 -0.03 -7.87
C ARG A 240 -25.39 -0.80 -7.72
N HIS A 241 -26.50 -0.09 -7.51
CA HIS A 241 -27.85 -0.65 -7.36
C HIS A 241 -27.95 -1.73 -6.26
N SER A 242 -27.11 -1.64 -5.23
CA SER A 242 -27.05 -2.68 -4.21
C SER A 242 -28.32 -2.71 -3.36
N ILE A 243 -28.80 -3.91 -3.03
CA ILE A 243 -29.80 -4.12 -2.00
C ILE A 243 -29.10 -4.02 -0.65
N ILE A 244 -29.45 -3.03 0.17
CA ILE A 244 -28.74 -2.78 1.44
C ILE A 244 -29.67 -3.06 2.62
N TYR A 245 -29.19 -3.85 3.57
CA TYR A 245 -29.75 -4.04 4.91
C TYR A 245 -28.77 -3.53 5.97
N ILE A 246 -29.25 -2.76 6.94
CA ILE A 246 -28.42 -2.14 7.99
C ILE A 246 -28.87 -2.63 9.36
N ALA A 247 -27.95 -3.22 10.13
CA ALA A 247 -28.11 -3.56 11.53
C ALA A 247 -27.32 -2.57 12.40
N ASP A 248 -28.04 -1.73 13.16
CA ASP A 248 -27.46 -0.81 14.13
C ASP A 248 -28.03 -1.06 15.54
N PRO A 249 -27.45 -2.00 16.31
CA PRO A 249 -27.93 -2.33 17.65
C PRO A 249 -27.75 -1.20 18.67
N LYS A 250 -26.98 -0.15 18.35
CA LYS A 250 -26.75 1.00 19.23
C LYS A 250 -27.73 2.16 18.97
N ASN A 251 -28.57 2.06 17.93
CA ASN A 251 -29.44 3.16 17.46
C ASN A 251 -28.68 4.50 17.32
N SER A 252 -27.55 4.44 16.62
CA SER A 252 -26.67 5.57 16.37
C SER A 252 -27.05 6.30 15.06
N ASP A 253 -26.10 7.02 14.46
CA ASP A 253 -26.30 7.77 13.21
C ASP A 253 -26.81 6.90 12.06
N LEU A 254 -26.40 5.62 12.01
CA LEU A 254 -26.87 4.68 10.98
C LEU A 254 -28.30 4.19 11.25
N GLY A 255 -28.70 3.99 12.50
CA GLY A 255 -30.08 3.66 12.87
C GLY A 255 -31.09 4.72 12.44
N ASN A 256 -30.68 6.00 12.44
CA ASN A 256 -31.51 7.10 11.95
C ASN A 256 -31.77 7.04 10.44
N LEU A 257 -31.04 6.22 9.68
CA LEU A 257 -31.34 5.98 8.27
C LEU A 257 -32.65 5.22 8.05
N SER A 258 -33.24 4.63 9.10
CA SER A 258 -34.58 4.04 9.03
C SER A 258 -35.66 5.02 8.53
N HIS A 259 -35.49 6.33 8.78
CA HIS A 259 -36.37 7.37 8.23
C HIS A 259 -36.30 7.51 6.71
N TYR A 260 -35.21 7.04 6.10
CA TYR A 260 -34.91 7.22 4.69
C TYR A 260 -34.82 5.91 3.92
N LEU A 261 -34.54 4.77 4.56
CA LEU A 261 -34.37 3.46 3.95
C LEU A 261 -35.46 2.45 4.38
N ASP A 262 -36.53 2.93 5.03
CA ASP A 262 -37.70 2.14 5.43
C ASP A 262 -37.32 0.87 6.24
N ASP A 263 -37.91 -0.27 5.90
CA ASP A 263 -37.77 -1.57 6.57
C ASP A 263 -36.37 -2.20 6.49
N HIS A 264 -35.44 -1.57 5.78
CA HIS A 264 -34.09 -2.08 5.57
C HIS A 264 -33.12 -1.76 6.71
N VAL A 265 -33.54 -0.92 7.67
CA VAL A 265 -32.73 -0.55 8.84
C VAL A 265 -33.32 -1.16 10.10
N ALA A 266 -32.54 -1.99 10.77
CA ALA A 266 -32.93 -2.72 11.97
C ALA A 266 -32.11 -2.28 13.18
N VAL A 267 -32.82 -1.92 14.25
CA VAL A 267 -32.25 -1.49 15.52
C VAL A 267 -32.52 -2.51 16.64
N THR A 268 -33.73 -3.11 16.65
CA THR A 268 -34.11 -4.08 17.68
C THR A 268 -33.58 -5.48 17.34
N PRO A 269 -33.28 -6.34 18.33
CA PRO A 269 -32.77 -7.68 18.06
C PRO A 269 -33.66 -8.52 17.13
N ASN A 270 -34.98 -8.42 17.27
CA ASN A 270 -35.93 -9.11 16.41
C ASN A 270 -35.90 -8.60 14.97
N ASN A 271 -35.77 -7.28 14.78
CA ASN A 271 -35.66 -6.72 13.43
C ASN A 271 -34.31 -7.08 12.80
N ILE A 272 -33.23 -7.16 13.60
CA ILE A 272 -31.91 -7.61 13.14
C ILE A 272 -32.00 -9.08 12.69
N ALA A 273 -32.65 -9.94 13.48
CA ALA A 273 -32.95 -11.32 13.06
C ALA A 273 -33.74 -11.37 11.76
N ARG A 274 -34.78 -10.54 11.60
CA ARG A 274 -35.56 -10.43 10.36
C ARG A 274 -34.68 -10.10 9.15
N ILE A 275 -33.90 -9.01 9.19
CA ILE A 275 -33.12 -8.59 8.02
C ILE A 275 -32.00 -9.58 7.69
N THR A 276 -31.39 -10.23 8.70
CA THR A 276 -30.38 -11.28 8.43
C THR A 276 -31.02 -12.52 7.79
N ARG A 277 -32.26 -12.85 8.16
CA ARG A 277 -33.02 -13.93 7.53
C ARG A 277 -33.38 -13.60 6.08
N LEU A 278 -33.85 -12.38 5.81
CA LEU A 278 -34.14 -11.92 4.43
C LEU A 278 -32.90 -12.00 3.54
N ALA A 279 -31.72 -11.62 4.06
CA ALA A 279 -30.47 -11.72 3.32
C ALA A 279 -30.07 -13.18 3.01
N VAL A 280 -30.36 -14.13 3.91
CA VAL A 280 -30.15 -15.56 3.67
C VAL A 280 -31.17 -16.12 2.68
N GLU A 281 -32.45 -15.77 2.82
CA GLU A 281 -33.52 -16.20 1.91
C GLU A 281 -33.21 -15.76 0.47
N GLU A 282 -32.81 -14.50 0.26
CA GLU A 282 -32.38 -13.99 -1.05
C GLU A 282 -31.15 -14.77 -1.59
N MET A 283 -30.18 -15.09 -0.73
CA MET A 283 -29.02 -15.90 -1.11
C MET A 283 -29.43 -17.30 -1.58
N GLU A 284 -30.32 -17.97 -0.83
CA GLU A 284 -30.83 -19.30 -1.18
C GLU A 284 -31.67 -19.27 -2.46
N GLU A 285 -32.48 -18.24 -2.67
CA GLU A 285 -33.26 -18.04 -3.89
C GLU A 285 -32.35 -17.87 -5.11
N ARG A 286 -31.32 -17.02 -5.02
CA ARG A 286 -30.32 -16.86 -6.09
C ARG A 286 -29.62 -18.18 -6.39
N TYR A 287 -29.23 -18.94 -5.39
CA TYR A 287 -28.65 -20.27 -5.60
C TYR A 287 -29.62 -21.24 -6.28
N SER A 288 -30.91 -21.21 -5.91
CA SER A 288 -31.95 -22.01 -6.56
C SER A 288 -32.02 -21.68 -8.06
N ILE A 289 -32.04 -20.39 -8.41
CA ILE A 289 -32.08 -19.92 -9.80
C ILE A 289 -30.79 -20.29 -10.54
N MET A 290 -29.62 -20.04 -9.95
CA MET A 290 -28.32 -20.30 -10.57
C MET A 290 -28.05 -21.79 -10.80
N ASN A 291 -28.59 -22.66 -9.95
CA ASN A 291 -28.44 -24.12 -10.07
C ASN A 291 -29.55 -24.78 -10.89
N ASP A 292 -30.59 -24.04 -11.29
CA ASP A 292 -31.59 -24.55 -12.23
C ASP A 292 -30.92 -24.92 -13.56
N PRO A 293 -31.13 -26.14 -14.10
CA PRO A 293 -30.50 -26.58 -15.35
C PRO A 293 -30.73 -25.64 -16.55
N LEU A 294 -31.80 -24.84 -16.56
CA LEU A 294 -32.10 -23.88 -17.61
C LEU A 294 -31.25 -22.61 -17.53
N ASN A 295 -30.83 -22.23 -16.33
CA ASN A 295 -30.05 -21.02 -16.07
C ASN A 295 -28.57 -21.31 -15.75
N PHE A 296 -28.23 -22.57 -15.45
CA PHE A 296 -26.90 -22.97 -14.99
C PHE A 296 -25.80 -22.60 -15.98
N LYS A 297 -24.84 -21.82 -15.49
CA LYS A 297 -23.61 -21.45 -16.20
C LYS A 297 -22.42 -21.88 -15.35
N TYR A 298 -21.57 -22.77 -15.87
CA TYR A 298 -20.41 -23.24 -15.14
C TYR A 298 -19.42 -22.10 -14.84
N GLY A 299 -19.04 -21.95 -13.57
CA GLY A 299 -18.12 -20.90 -13.12
C GLY A 299 -18.72 -19.48 -13.09
N SER A 300 -20.04 -19.36 -13.20
CA SER A 300 -20.74 -18.08 -13.10
C SER A 300 -20.87 -17.57 -11.66
N ASN A 301 -21.15 -16.27 -11.55
CA ASN A 301 -21.50 -15.58 -10.32
C ASN A 301 -22.75 -14.71 -10.55
N PHE A 302 -23.24 -14.07 -9.49
CA PHE A 302 -24.45 -13.25 -9.50
C PHE A 302 -24.54 -12.22 -10.64
N VAL A 303 -23.41 -11.64 -11.08
CA VAL A 303 -23.38 -10.66 -12.20
C VAL A 303 -23.77 -11.33 -13.52
N ASP A 304 -23.35 -12.58 -13.75
CA ASP A 304 -23.67 -13.33 -14.96
C ASP A 304 -25.17 -13.70 -15.08
N HIS A 305 -25.89 -13.60 -13.96
CA HIS A 305 -27.33 -13.84 -13.85
C HIS A 305 -28.12 -12.54 -13.69
N GLY A 306 -27.46 -11.37 -13.75
CA GLY A 306 -28.12 -10.06 -13.67
C GLY A 306 -28.65 -9.71 -12.29
N PHE A 307 -28.15 -10.36 -11.23
CA PHE A 307 -28.52 -9.99 -9.86
C PHE A 307 -27.72 -8.76 -9.41
N ASN A 308 -28.37 -7.89 -8.63
CA ASN A 308 -27.69 -6.79 -7.96
C ASN A 308 -26.98 -7.29 -6.69
N PRO A 309 -25.85 -6.69 -6.28
CA PRO A 309 -25.21 -7.03 -5.03
C PRO A 309 -26.17 -6.82 -3.85
N LEU A 310 -26.14 -7.71 -2.87
CA LEU A 310 -26.82 -7.53 -1.58
C LEU A 310 -25.78 -7.29 -0.49
N TRP A 311 -26.00 -6.32 0.37
CA TRP A 311 -25.10 -5.98 1.47
C TRP A 311 -25.84 -5.94 2.81
N LEU A 312 -25.39 -6.78 3.73
CA LEU A 312 -25.73 -6.66 5.15
C LEU A 312 -24.65 -5.84 5.86
N ILE A 313 -24.99 -4.67 6.41
CA ILE A 313 -24.06 -3.79 7.12
C ILE A 313 -24.35 -3.86 8.60
N PHE A 314 -23.37 -4.26 9.40
CA PHE A 314 -23.51 -4.47 10.84
C PHE A 314 -22.54 -3.55 11.59
N ASP A 315 -23.00 -2.40 12.12
CA ASP A 315 -22.08 -1.35 12.61
C ASP A 315 -21.33 -1.71 13.91
N GLU A 316 -21.99 -2.44 14.81
CA GLU A 316 -21.42 -2.81 16.10
C GLU A 316 -21.86 -4.20 16.55
N MET A 317 -21.16 -5.22 16.04
CA MET A 317 -21.45 -6.61 16.41
C MET A 317 -21.32 -6.88 17.91
N GLY A 318 -20.31 -6.29 18.56
CA GLY A 318 -20.06 -6.52 19.98
C GLY A 318 -21.20 -6.05 20.90
N ALA A 319 -21.89 -4.96 20.52
CA ALA A 319 -23.03 -4.45 21.27
C ALA A 319 -24.27 -5.34 21.10
N PHE A 320 -24.48 -5.88 19.90
CA PHE A 320 -25.58 -6.82 19.65
C PHE A 320 -25.42 -8.09 20.49
N GLN A 321 -24.23 -8.70 20.49
CA GLN A 321 -23.98 -9.89 21.30
C GLN A 321 -24.14 -9.62 22.81
N ALA A 322 -23.69 -8.46 23.28
CA ALA A 322 -23.85 -8.05 24.68
C ALA A 322 -25.31 -7.77 25.07
N SER A 323 -26.21 -7.56 24.11
CA SER A 323 -27.63 -7.30 24.37
C SER A 323 -28.40 -8.55 24.84
N ALA A 324 -27.88 -9.75 24.57
CA ALA A 324 -28.50 -11.01 24.99
C ALA A 324 -28.29 -11.29 26.48
N THR A 325 -29.21 -10.79 27.30
CA THR A 325 -29.17 -10.97 28.76
C THR A 325 -29.97 -12.20 29.24
N ASP A 326 -31.00 -12.60 28.50
CA ASP A 326 -31.94 -13.66 28.86
C ASP A 326 -31.92 -14.83 27.85
N LYS A 327 -32.70 -15.87 28.11
CA LYS A 327 -32.72 -17.09 27.27
C LYS A 327 -33.30 -16.82 25.88
N GLU A 328 -34.26 -15.91 25.76
CA GLU A 328 -34.87 -15.56 24.47
C GLU A 328 -33.91 -14.69 23.65
N GLY A 329 -33.30 -13.67 24.25
CA GLY A 329 -32.27 -12.85 23.61
C GLY A 329 -31.09 -13.67 23.10
N LYS A 330 -30.65 -14.70 23.85
CA LYS A 330 -29.59 -15.62 23.40
C LYS A 330 -29.97 -16.39 22.15
N LYS A 331 -31.20 -16.90 22.05
CA LYS A 331 -31.67 -17.59 20.84
C LYS A 331 -31.67 -16.67 19.62
N ILE A 332 -32.05 -15.41 19.80
CA ILE A 332 -32.06 -14.40 18.73
C ILE A 332 -30.63 -14.12 18.27
N VAL A 333 -29.69 -13.95 19.21
CA VAL A 333 -28.27 -13.77 18.87
C VAL A 333 -27.72 -15.00 18.15
N ASP A 334 -28.02 -16.21 18.62
CA ASP A 334 -27.58 -17.46 17.99
C ASP A 334 -28.12 -17.59 16.56
N GLU A 335 -29.39 -17.22 16.32
CA GLU A 335 -29.99 -17.18 14.99
C GLU A 335 -29.26 -16.20 14.07
N VAL A 336 -29.06 -14.95 14.51
CA VAL A 336 -28.37 -13.92 13.73
C VAL A 336 -26.94 -14.35 13.40
N MET A 337 -26.21 -14.90 14.37
CA MET A 337 -24.85 -15.39 14.14
C MET A 337 -24.82 -16.58 13.17
N SER A 338 -25.83 -17.44 13.20
CA SER A 338 -25.99 -18.53 12.22
C SER A 338 -26.21 -17.98 10.81
N ASN A 339 -27.10 -17.00 10.65
CA ASN A 339 -27.38 -16.37 9.35
C ASN A 339 -26.13 -15.67 8.79
N ILE A 340 -25.43 -14.91 9.63
CA ILE A 340 -24.17 -14.25 9.26
C ILE A 340 -23.11 -15.27 8.82
N LYS A 341 -22.98 -16.39 9.54
CA LYS A 341 -22.07 -17.47 9.17
C LYS A 341 -22.39 -18.04 7.79
N GLN A 342 -23.66 -18.22 7.45
CA GLN A 342 -24.05 -18.68 6.12
C GLN A 342 -23.68 -17.66 5.04
N ILE A 343 -23.96 -16.37 5.26
CA ILE A 343 -23.60 -15.30 4.33
C ILE A 343 -22.08 -15.24 4.12
N ILE A 344 -21.27 -15.31 5.18
CA ILE A 344 -19.80 -15.27 5.07
C ILE A 344 -19.25 -16.46 4.28
N LEU A 345 -19.81 -17.66 4.48
CA LEU A 345 -19.27 -18.88 3.88
C LEU A 345 -19.80 -19.13 2.46
N LEU A 346 -21.03 -18.71 2.16
CA LEU A 346 -21.73 -19.05 0.93
C LEU A 346 -22.12 -17.80 0.10
N GLY A 347 -22.01 -16.59 0.61
CA GLY A 347 -22.57 -15.41 -0.04
C GLY A 347 -21.85 -14.96 -1.32
N ARG A 348 -20.55 -15.26 -1.45
CA ARG A 348 -19.70 -14.77 -2.55
C ARG A 348 -20.28 -15.02 -3.95
N GLN A 349 -20.68 -16.24 -4.28
CA GLN A 349 -21.17 -16.56 -5.63
C GLN A 349 -22.56 -15.97 -5.89
N ALA A 350 -23.42 -15.93 -4.86
CA ALA A 350 -24.75 -15.34 -4.91
C ALA A 350 -24.75 -13.80 -4.86
N GLY A 351 -23.59 -13.16 -4.65
CA GLY A 351 -23.48 -11.70 -4.55
C GLY A 351 -24.06 -11.14 -3.25
N CYS A 352 -24.12 -11.95 -2.19
CA CYS A 352 -24.59 -11.54 -0.87
C CYS A 352 -23.37 -11.31 0.03
N PHE A 353 -23.09 -10.05 0.35
CA PHE A 353 -21.93 -9.61 1.09
C PHE A 353 -22.31 -9.10 2.48
N ILE A 354 -21.32 -9.03 3.37
CA ILE A 354 -21.51 -8.49 4.72
C ILE A 354 -20.36 -7.55 5.06
N LEU A 355 -20.69 -6.41 5.65
CA LEU A 355 -19.75 -5.53 6.34
C LEU A 355 -19.98 -5.71 7.84
N VAL A 356 -18.97 -6.12 8.57
CA VAL A 356 -19.00 -6.20 10.03
C VAL A 356 -18.09 -5.12 10.59
N ALA A 357 -18.65 -4.24 11.38
CA ALA A 357 -17.91 -3.23 12.11
C ALA A 357 -17.97 -3.49 13.63
N ALA A 358 -16.89 -3.13 14.31
CA ALA A 358 -16.80 -3.17 15.76
C ALA A 358 -15.85 -2.08 16.27
N GLN A 359 -16.13 -1.53 17.44
CA GLN A 359 -15.20 -0.58 18.09
C GLN A 359 -13.92 -1.28 18.56
N GLN A 360 -14.06 -2.50 19.08
CA GLN A 360 -12.95 -3.35 19.49
C GLN A 360 -13.30 -4.79 19.11
N MET A 361 -12.50 -5.38 18.20
CA MET A 361 -12.66 -6.78 17.86
C MET A 361 -12.23 -7.66 19.03
N ARG A 362 -13.12 -8.54 19.47
CA ARG A 362 -12.81 -9.57 20.46
C ARG A 362 -12.81 -10.96 19.83
N ALA A 363 -12.21 -11.92 20.51
CA ALA A 363 -12.19 -13.32 20.06
C ALA A 363 -13.61 -13.91 20.02
N GLU A 364 -14.49 -13.47 20.92
CA GLU A 364 -15.87 -13.95 21.03
C GLU A 364 -16.80 -13.37 19.95
N THR A 365 -16.41 -12.26 19.31
CA THR A 365 -17.27 -11.56 18.35
C THR A 365 -17.41 -12.33 17.03
N LEU A 366 -16.28 -12.70 16.44
CA LEU A 366 -16.19 -13.58 15.29
C LEU A 366 -14.98 -14.48 15.51
N ASN A 367 -15.16 -15.79 15.36
CA ASN A 367 -14.06 -16.74 15.47
C ASN A 367 -13.02 -16.49 14.35
N SER A 368 -11.81 -17.06 14.51
CA SER A 368 -10.73 -16.92 13.53
C SER A 368 -11.18 -17.28 12.11
N ASP A 369 -11.89 -18.41 11.98
CA ASP A 369 -12.23 -18.99 10.69
C ASP A 369 -13.18 -18.09 9.89
N LEU A 370 -14.16 -17.47 10.56
CA LEU A 370 -15.06 -16.53 9.88
C LEU A 370 -14.34 -15.23 9.53
N ARG A 371 -13.45 -14.74 10.39
CA ARG A 371 -12.63 -13.55 10.06
C ARG A 371 -11.70 -13.80 8.89
N ASP A 372 -11.22 -15.02 8.72
CA ASP A 372 -10.39 -15.40 7.59
C ASP A 372 -11.12 -15.39 6.24
N ASN A 373 -12.46 -15.45 6.26
CA ASN A 373 -13.31 -15.26 5.09
C ASN A 373 -13.70 -13.78 4.83
N LEU A 374 -13.31 -12.85 5.70
CA LEU A 374 -13.50 -11.41 5.49
C LEU A 374 -12.27 -10.86 4.76
N GLY A 375 -12.38 -10.75 3.44
CA GLY A 375 -11.22 -10.48 2.58
C GLY A 375 -10.73 -9.02 2.63
N LEU A 376 -11.64 -8.06 2.88
CA LEU A 376 -11.27 -6.66 3.12
C LEU A 376 -11.26 -6.39 4.61
N ARG A 377 -10.11 -5.96 5.14
CA ARG A 377 -9.96 -5.67 6.57
C ARG A 377 -9.40 -4.28 6.78
N ILE A 378 -10.04 -3.51 7.64
CA ILE A 378 -9.70 -2.11 7.91
C ILE A 378 -9.62 -1.89 9.41
N ALA A 379 -8.56 -1.24 9.88
CA ALA A 379 -8.44 -0.77 11.26
C ALA A 379 -8.20 0.74 11.27
N LEU A 380 -9.23 1.52 11.57
CA LEU A 380 -9.18 2.98 11.60
C LEU A 380 -8.74 3.50 12.97
N GLY A 381 -7.93 4.57 12.95
CA GLY A 381 -7.39 5.23 14.12
C GLY A 381 -6.31 4.41 14.84
N ASN A 382 -5.91 4.91 16.01
CA ASN A 382 -4.90 4.25 16.81
C ASN A 382 -5.49 3.04 17.54
N ASN A 383 -5.00 1.85 17.20
CA ASN A 383 -5.45 0.57 17.76
C ASN A 383 -4.31 -0.06 18.55
N SER A 384 -4.63 -0.78 19.62
CA SER A 384 -3.61 -1.56 20.34
C SER A 384 -3.05 -2.65 19.43
N PRO A 385 -1.79 -3.10 19.64
CA PRO A 385 -1.23 -4.22 18.90
C PRO A 385 -2.11 -5.48 18.94
N ASP A 386 -2.76 -5.74 20.08
CA ASP A 386 -3.69 -6.86 20.23
C ASP A 386 -4.98 -6.67 19.42
N GLY A 387 -5.54 -5.45 19.40
CA GLY A 387 -6.70 -5.12 18.57
C GLY A 387 -6.41 -5.28 17.08
N LEU A 388 -5.22 -4.87 16.64
CA LEU A 388 -4.76 -5.07 15.27
C LEU A 388 -4.59 -6.57 14.94
N ARG A 389 -4.03 -7.37 15.86
CA ARG A 389 -3.92 -8.83 15.68
C ARG A 389 -5.30 -9.49 15.56
N MET A 390 -6.31 -8.99 16.28
CA MET A 390 -7.67 -9.52 16.16
C MET A 390 -8.32 -9.23 14.80
N ILE A 391 -7.93 -8.12 14.14
CA ILE A 391 -8.43 -7.75 12.81
C ILE A 391 -7.62 -8.47 11.72
N PHE A 392 -6.30 -8.30 11.71
CA PHE A 392 -5.45 -8.73 10.61
C PHE A 392 -4.90 -10.16 10.74
N ASN A 393 -4.93 -10.75 11.94
CA ASN A 393 -4.43 -12.11 12.18
C ASN A 393 -2.99 -12.30 11.65
N ALA A 394 -2.80 -13.14 10.62
CA ALA A 394 -1.52 -13.40 9.98
C ALA A 394 -1.02 -12.24 9.08
N HIS A 395 -1.89 -11.30 8.74
CA HIS A 395 -1.62 -10.17 7.82
C HIS A 395 -1.18 -8.91 8.56
N MET A 396 -0.58 -9.04 9.74
CA MET A 396 -0.03 -7.90 10.45
C MET A 396 1.10 -7.23 9.64
N PRO A 397 1.20 -5.89 9.65
CA PRO A 397 2.35 -5.22 9.05
C PRO A 397 3.65 -5.61 9.78
N ALA A 398 4.76 -5.65 9.06
CA ALA A 398 6.08 -5.93 9.64
C ALA A 398 6.50 -4.89 10.70
N SER A 399 6.01 -3.66 10.59
CA SER A 399 6.10 -2.66 11.64
C SER A 399 4.86 -1.76 11.65
N LEU A 400 4.48 -1.26 12.81
CA LEU A 400 3.28 -0.44 12.96
C LEU A 400 3.58 1.02 12.51
N PRO A 401 2.90 1.53 11.47
CA PRO A 401 3.04 2.92 11.08
C PRO A 401 2.39 3.85 12.11
N ASP A 402 2.83 5.10 12.12
CA ASP A 402 2.19 6.14 12.94
C ASP A 402 0.85 6.55 12.32
N VAL A 403 -0.22 6.40 13.11
CA VAL A 403 -1.61 6.74 12.72
C VAL A 403 -2.01 8.00 13.47
N SER A 404 -1.67 9.15 12.90
CA SER A 404 -1.93 10.47 13.47
C SER A 404 -3.02 11.26 12.74
N VAL A 405 -3.32 10.90 11.50
CA VAL A 405 -4.34 11.57 10.67
C VAL A 405 -5.74 11.03 11.00
N LYS A 406 -6.73 11.90 11.14
CA LYS A 406 -8.11 11.48 11.37
C LYS A 406 -8.65 10.74 10.14
N GLY A 407 -9.22 9.55 10.35
CA GLY A 407 -9.64 8.67 9.26
C GLY A 407 -8.50 7.93 8.56
N SER A 408 -7.27 7.97 9.10
CA SER A 408 -6.23 7.04 8.68
C SER A 408 -6.18 5.81 9.58
N GLY A 409 -5.47 4.79 9.11
CA GLY A 409 -5.40 3.50 9.77
C GLY A 409 -4.61 2.50 8.94
N LEU A 410 -4.99 1.24 9.07
CA LEU A 410 -4.45 0.13 8.29
C LEU A 410 -5.52 -0.50 7.41
N ILE A 411 -5.14 -0.95 6.22
CA ILE A 411 -5.99 -1.69 5.30
C ILE A 411 -5.28 -2.96 4.81
N TYR A 412 -6.04 -4.03 4.62
CA TYR A 412 -5.59 -5.25 3.96
C TYR A 412 -6.68 -5.69 2.97
N VAL A 413 -6.27 -5.99 1.74
CA VAL A 413 -7.15 -6.45 0.66
C VAL A 413 -6.62 -7.78 0.13
N GLU A 414 -7.35 -8.86 0.37
CA GLU A 414 -6.90 -10.22 0.05
C GLU A 414 -6.55 -10.43 -1.43
N SER A 415 -7.24 -9.76 -2.36
CA SER A 415 -6.96 -9.93 -3.80
C SER A 415 -5.69 -9.22 -4.29
N THR A 416 -4.98 -8.50 -3.42
CA THR A 416 -3.75 -7.79 -3.77
C THR A 416 -2.53 -8.68 -3.50
N GLU A 417 -1.41 -8.42 -4.17
CA GLU A 417 -0.16 -9.16 -3.94
C GLU A 417 0.49 -8.85 -2.58
N LYS A 418 -0.11 -7.94 -1.79
CA LYS A 418 0.42 -7.48 -0.51
C LYS A 418 0.20 -8.54 0.56
N LYS A 419 1.26 -8.88 1.28
CA LYS A 419 1.22 -9.95 2.30
C LYS A 419 0.65 -9.51 3.65
N GLY A 420 0.64 -8.21 3.92
CA GLY A 420 0.21 -7.65 5.19
C GLY A 420 -0.52 -6.32 5.01
N ALA A 421 -1.16 -5.87 6.08
CA ALA A 421 -1.86 -4.60 6.10
C ALA A 421 -0.89 -3.43 5.92
N GLU A 422 -1.36 -2.33 5.36
CA GLU A 422 -0.57 -1.14 5.07
C GLU A 422 -1.25 0.12 5.57
N TYR A 423 -0.48 1.19 5.72
CA TYR A 423 -1.03 2.50 6.04
C TYR A 423 -1.98 2.96 4.94
N TRP A 424 -3.16 3.43 5.35
CA TRP A 424 -4.19 3.90 4.43
C TRP A 424 -5.01 5.02 5.05
N GLU A 425 -5.46 5.94 4.20
CA GLU A 425 -6.35 7.03 4.58
C GLU A 425 -7.71 6.88 3.91
N SER A 426 -8.76 6.77 4.71
CA SER A 426 -10.12 6.65 4.20
C SER A 426 -10.53 7.90 3.43
N PRO A 427 -11.48 7.80 2.47
CA PRO A 427 -11.95 8.97 1.74
C PRO A 427 -12.41 10.08 2.70
N PHE A 428 -11.98 11.29 2.40
CA PHE A 428 -12.27 12.47 3.20
C PHE A 428 -13.60 13.07 2.78
N VAL A 429 -14.49 13.26 3.76
CA VAL A 429 -15.79 13.91 3.58
C VAL A 429 -15.79 15.20 4.40
N ASP A 430 -15.90 16.35 3.74
CA ASP A 430 -16.11 17.64 4.39
C ASP A 430 -17.59 17.78 4.78
N THR A 431 -17.92 17.48 6.03
CA THR A 431 -19.29 17.51 6.55
C THR A 431 -19.94 18.90 6.51
N THR A 432 -19.18 19.97 6.25
CA THR A 432 -19.76 21.33 6.08
C THR A 432 -20.27 21.58 4.67
N LYS A 433 -19.76 20.83 3.69
CA LYS A 433 -20.10 20.95 2.26
C LYS A 433 -20.86 19.74 1.73
N PHE A 434 -20.72 18.61 2.40
CA PHE A 434 -21.31 17.34 2.00
C PHE A 434 -22.38 16.91 3.00
N ASN A 435 -23.62 16.85 2.54
CA ASN A 435 -24.71 16.27 3.30
C ASN A 435 -24.94 14.82 2.83
N PHE A 436 -24.60 13.87 3.70
CA PHE A 436 -24.75 12.44 3.43
C PHE A 436 -26.19 12.03 3.10
N ILE A 437 -27.17 12.59 3.82
CA ILE A 437 -28.58 12.22 3.62
C ILE A 437 -29.07 12.71 2.27
N ASP A 438 -28.74 13.95 1.89
CA ASP A 438 -29.14 14.52 0.61
C ASP A 438 -28.52 13.72 -0.55
N GLU A 439 -27.25 13.31 -0.43
CA GLU A 439 -26.60 12.46 -1.43
C GLU A 439 -27.25 11.06 -1.51
N LEU A 440 -27.48 10.41 -0.36
CA LEU A 440 -28.11 9.09 -0.28
C LEU A 440 -29.50 9.08 -0.92
N LEU A 441 -30.30 10.12 -0.68
CA LEU A 441 -31.67 10.21 -1.17
C LEU A 441 -31.77 10.32 -2.70
N LYS A 442 -30.74 10.86 -3.38
CA LYS A 442 -30.70 10.92 -4.85
C LYS A 442 -30.76 9.53 -5.48
N TYR A 443 -30.04 8.57 -4.90
CA TYR A 443 -30.00 7.21 -5.40
C TYR A 443 -31.30 6.46 -5.09
N LYS A 444 -31.86 6.64 -3.88
CA LYS A 444 -33.14 6.01 -3.52
C LYS A 444 -34.29 6.47 -4.41
N THR A 445 -34.40 7.77 -4.68
CA THR A 445 -35.49 8.29 -5.52
C THR A 445 -35.35 7.80 -6.96
N ALA A 446 -34.14 7.75 -7.50
CA ALA A 446 -33.90 7.27 -8.85
C ALA A 446 -34.17 5.76 -9.00
N ASP A 447 -33.77 4.91 -8.05
CA ASP A 447 -34.06 3.46 -8.11
C ASP A 447 -35.57 3.14 -8.11
N LYS A 448 -36.41 3.96 -7.45
CA LYS A 448 -37.87 3.84 -7.53
C LYS A 448 -38.41 4.05 -8.96
N TYR A 449 -37.76 4.87 -9.78
CA TYR A 449 -38.16 5.08 -11.17
C TYR A 449 -37.70 3.96 -12.12
N PHE A 450 -36.73 3.13 -11.71
CA PHE A 450 -36.26 1.97 -12.49
C PHE A 450 -36.96 0.66 -12.10
N SER A 451 -37.78 0.67 -11.05
CA SER A 451 -38.50 -0.50 -10.51
C SER A 451 -40.01 -0.50 -10.82
N GLU A 452 -40.52 0.54 -11.50
CA GLU A 452 -41.82 0.59 -12.19
C GLU A 452 -41.63 0.34 -13.69
#